data_AF-M2RJC9-F1
#
_entry.id   AF-M2RJC9-F1
#
_cell.length_a   1.000
_cell.length_b   1.000
_cell.length_c   1.000
_cell.angle_alpha   90.00
_cell.angle_beta   90.00
_cell.angle_gamma   90.00
#
_symmetry.space_group_name_H-M   'P 1'
#
loop_
_entity.id
_entity.type
_entity.pdbx_description
1 polymer ?
#
loop_
_entity_poly.entity_id
_entity_poly.type
_entity_poly.pdbx_seq_one_letter_code
_entity_poly.pdbx_strand_id
1 'polypeptide(L)'
;MASTITRFFQKNIFSFILVSYAIIMAGIFYDIIIEPPGTGSVIDKYGNIKPETIMKGRHNGQYVVEGICASIFFVMIAGGMVIVDKSISMTEADRKKPLFAVGGVVATSFGLLMIYFFAKTKFGF
;
A
#
# COMPACT_ATOMS: atom_id res chain seq x y z
N MET A 1 -9.55 32.61 15.60
CA MET A 1 -9.84 31.16 15.72
C MET A 1 -9.86 30.46 14.34
N ALA A 2 -10.37 31.10 13.28
CA ALA A 2 -10.34 30.57 11.90
C ALA A 2 -8.94 30.36 11.27
N SER A 3 -7.86 30.78 11.93
CA SER A 3 -6.49 30.66 11.40
C SER A 3 -5.75 29.38 11.83
N THR A 4 -6.05 28.82 13.00
CA THR A 4 -5.33 27.64 13.52
C THR A 4 -5.79 26.35 12.84
N ILE A 5 -7.10 26.21 12.64
CA ILE A 5 -7.71 25.05 11.98
C ILE A 5 -7.25 24.98 10.53
N THR A 6 -7.29 26.08 9.78
CA THR A 6 -6.85 26.11 8.38
C THR A 6 -5.36 25.79 8.24
N ARG A 7 -4.51 26.29 9.16
CA ARG A 7 -3.07 25.94 9.20
C ARG A 7 -2.83 24.45 9.49
N PHE A 8 -3.66 23.83 10.32
CA PHE A 8 -3.60 22.39 10.57
C PHE A 8 -3.91 21.59 9.30
N PHE A 9 -4.97 21.94 8.58
CA PHE A 9 -5.29 21.29 7.30
C PHE A 9 -4.21 21.49 6.25
N GLN A 10 -3.68 22.70 6.11
CA GLN A 10 -2.59 22.98 5.15
C GLN A 10 -1.33 22.16 5.41
N LYS A 11 -0.95 21.96 6.68
CA LYS A 11 0.24 21.17 7.03
C LYS A 11 0.06 19.67 6.81
N ASN A 12 -1.18 19.16 6.88
CA ASN A 12 -1.48 17.73 6.82
C ASN A 12 -2.20 17.31 5.53
N ILE A 13 -2.41 18.24 4.58
CA ILE A 13 -3.17 17.97 3.36
C ILE A 13 -2.58 16.82 2.55
N PHE A 14 -1.25 16.74 2.49
CA PHE A 14 -0.54 15.65 1.86
C PHE A 14 -0.86 14.29 2.52
N SER A 15 -0.84 14.23 3.85
CA SER A 15 -1.18 13.01 4.59
C SER A 15 -2.63 12.59 4.38
N PHE A 16 -3.57 13.54 4.35
CA PHE A 16 -4.97 13.24 4.05
C PHE A 16 -5.15 12.69 2.63
N ILE A 17 -4.47 13.27 1.65
CA ILE A 17 -4.49 12.78 0.27
C ILE A 17 -3.92 11.36 0.20
N LEU A 18 -2.78 11.09 0.85
CA LEU A 18 -2.15 9.78 0.86
C LEU A 18 -3.04 8.70 1.51
N VAL A 19 -3.71 9.04 2.63
CA VAL A 19 -4.67 8.15 3.29
C VAL A 19 -5.89 7.91 2.41
N SER A 20 -6.43 8.95 1.76
CA SER A 20 -7.56 8.81 0.86
C SER A 20 -7.23 7.94 -0.36
N TYR A 21 -6.01 8.07 -0.89
CA TYR A 21 -5.48 7.22 -1.94
C TYR A 21 -5.41 5.76 -1.49
N ALA A 22 -4.92 5.49 -0.27
CA ALA A 22 -4.87 4.15 0.29
C ALA A 22 -6.26 3.50 0.40
N ILE A 23 -7.25 4.27 0.85
CA ILE A 23 -8.64 3.83 1.01
C ILE A 23 -9.27 3.47 -0.34
N ILE A 24 -9.07 4.34 -1.35
CA ILE A 24 -9.62 4.12 -2.69
C ILE A 24 -8.96 2.89 -3.33
N MET A 25 -7.62 2.79 -3.26
CA MET A 25 -6.88 1.65 -3.81
C MET A 25 -7.15 0.34 -3.08
N ALA A 26 -7.52 0.38 -1.80
CA ALA A 26 -7.93 -0.81 -1.06
C ALA A 26 -9.23 -1.43 -1.61
N GLY A 27 -10.00 -0.68 -2.41
CA GLY A 27 -11.26 -1.15 -2.94
C GLY A 27 -12.42 -1.02 -1.95
N ILE A 28 -12.33 -0.14 -0.94
CA ILE A 28 -13.40 -0.01 0.09
C ILE A 28 -14.77 0.28 -0.55
N PHE A 29 -14.82 1.05 -1.63
CA PHE A 29 -16.08 1.27 -2.37
C PHE A 29 -16.61 0.01 -3.05
N TYR A 30 -15.72 -0.84 -3.58
CA TYR A 30 -16.09 -2.15 -4.11
C TYR A 30 -16.61 -3.04 -2.98
N ASP A 31 -15.94 -3.00 -1.82
CA ASP A 31 -16.33 -3.80 -0.65
C ASP A 31 -17.71 -3.41 -0.13
N ILE A 32 -18.05 -2.12 -0.12
CA ILE A 32 -19.37 -1.61 0.29
C ILE A 32 -20.48 -2.05 -0.68
N ILE A 33 -20.19 -2.11 -1.99
CA ILE A 33 -21.22 -2.39 -3.01
C ILE A 33 -21.41 -3.90 -3.23
N ILE A 34 -20.31 -4.64 -3.28
CA ILE A 34 -20.30 -6.06 -3.67
C ILE A 34 -20.28 -6.99 -2.45
N GLU A 35 -19.86 -6.49 -1.29
CA GLU A 35 -19.71 -7.26 -0.05
C GLU A 35 -18.95 -8.59 -0.29
N PRO A 36 -17.74 -8.56 -0.90
CA PRO A 36 -16.96 -9.76 -1.14
C PRO A 36 -16.52 -10.37 0.20
N PRO A 37 -16.28 -11.70 0.23
CA PRO A 37 -15.74 -12.34 1.42
C PRO A 37 -14.40 -11.73 1.84
N GLY A 38 -14.15 -11.65 3.15
CA GLY A 38 -12.93 -11.05 3.67
C GLY A 38 -11.65 -11.83 3.33
N THR A 39 -11.74 -13.16 3.35
CA THR A 39 -10.70 -14.11 2.98
C THR A 39 -11.34 -15.37 2.40
N GLY A 40 -10.63 -16.08 1.52
CA GLY A 40 -11.02 -17.40 1.04
C GLY A 40 -10.47 -18.53 1.91
N SER A 41 -10.83 -19.76 1.54
CA SER A 41 -10.26 -20.97 2.13
C SER A 41 -10.08 -22.05 1.06
N VAL A 42 -8.95 -22.74 1.09
CA VAL A 42 -8.65 -23.86 0.19
C VAL A 42 -8.33 -25.09 1.02
N ILE A 43 -8.83 -26.24 0.58
CA ILE A 43 -8.56 -27.53 1.22
C ILE A 43 -7.21 -28.03 0.68
N ASP A 44 -6.27 -28.30 1.58
CA ASP A 44 -4.99 -28.91 1.23
C ASP A 44 -5.15 -30.40 0.87
N LYS A 45 -4.12 -31.01 0.29
CA LYS A 45 -4.08 -32.44 -0.06
C LYS A 45 -4.38 -33.37 1.12
N TYR A 46 -4.19 -32.91 2.34
CA TYR A 46 -4.44 -33.64 3.58
C TYR A 46 -5.84 -33.37 4.19
N GLY A 47 -6.72 -32.64 3.49
CA GLY A 47 -8.06 -32.30 3.99
C GLY A 47 -8.11 -31.10 4.96
N ASN A 48 -6.96 -30.50 5.27
CA ASN A 48 -6.89 -29.33 6.16
C ASN A 48 -7.32 -28.05 5.44
N ILE A 49 -8.16 -27.24 6.09
CA ILE A 49 -8.59 -25.94 5.57
C ILE A 49 -7.46 -24.92 5.79
N LYS A 50 -6.95 -24.32 4.71
CA LYS A 50 -5.96 -23.25 4.75
C LYS A 50 -6.59 -21.93 4.30
N PRO A 51 -6.35 -20.82 5.00
CA PRO A 51 -6.83 -19.52 4.55
C PRO A 51 -6.14 -19.13 3.24
N GLU A 52 -6.92 -18.63 2.30
CA GLU A 52 -6.42 -18.09 1.04
C GLU A 52 -6.70 -16.58 1.01
N THR A 53 -5.64 -15.79 0.99
CA THR A 53 -5.71 -14.33 1.09
C THR A 53 -5.76 -13.62 -0.26
N ILE A 54 -5.56 -14.33 -1.37
CA ILE A 54 -5.55 -13.78 -2.74
C ILE A 54 -6.45 -14.63 -3.62
N MET A 55 -7.40 -13.99 -4.31
CA MET A 55 -8.32 -14.67 -5.21
C MET A 55 -7.65 -15.01 -6.55
N LYS A 56 -7.07 -16.20 -6.65
CA LYS A 56 -6.32 -16.63 -7.85
C LYS A 56 -7.22 -16.82 -9.07
N GLY A 57 -6.77 -16.39 -10.25
CA GLY A 57 -7.45 -16.60 -11.53
C GLY A 57 -8.70 -15.74 -11.76
N ARG A 58 -9.17 -15.00 -10.76
CA ARG A 58 -10.32 -14.08 -10.87
C ARG A 58 -9.86 -12.63 -10.91
N HIS A 59 -9.65 -12.13 -12.12
CA HIS A 59 -9.15 -10.78 -12.38
C HIS A 59 -10.06 -9.67 -11.80
N ASN A 60 -11.38 -9.83 -11.95
CA ASN A 60 -12.38 -8.86 -11.49
C ASN A 60 -12.90 -9.15 -10.07
N GLY A 61 -12.39 -10.19 -9.43
CA GLY A 61 -12.72 -10.55 -8.06
C GLY A 61 -11.59 -10.16 -7.12
N GLN A 62 -11.95 -9.82 -5.88
CA GLN A 62 -10.99 -9.41 -4.87
C GLN A 62 -11.55 -9.76 -3.49
N TYR A 63 -10.69 -10.25 -2.60
CA TYR A 63 -11.01 -10.33 -1.16
C TYR A 63 -10.71 -9.00 -0.46
N VAL A 64 -11.42 -8.68 0.62
CA VAL A 64 -11.20 -7.42 1.37
C VAL A 64 -9.74 -7.28 1.83
N VAL A 65 -9.17 -8.36 2.40
CA VAL A 65 -7.77 -8.37 2.88
C VAL A 65 -6.77 -8.21 1.73
N GLU A 66 -7.11 -8.72 0.55
CA GLU A 66 -6.29 -8.62 -0.65
C GLU A 66 -6.08 -7.16 -1.06
N GLY A 67 -7.18 -6.39 -1.10
CA GLY A 67 -7.18 -4.97 -1.43
C GLY A 67 -6.41 -4.12 -0.43
N ILE A 68 -6.68 -4.33 0.87
CA ILE A 68 -6.02 -3.60 1.95
C ILE A 68 -4.50 -3.84 1.93
N CYS A 69 -4.07 -5.10 1.74
CA CYS A 69 -2.64 -5.41 1.63
C CYS A 69 -2.00 -4.73 0.41
N ALA A 70 -2.65 -4.79 -0.75
CA ALA A 70 -2.15 -4.16 -1.97
C ALA A 70 -2.02 -2.63 -1.82
N SER A 71 -3.00 -1.96 -1.22
CA SER A 71 -2.97 -0.51 -1.03
C SER A 71 -1.85 -0.04 -0.10
N ILE A 72 -1.53 -0.80 0.96
CA ILE A 72 -0.40 -0.53 1.84
C ILE A 72 0.92 -0.59 1.07
N PHE A 73 1.10 -1.59 0.20
CA PHE A 73 2.32 -1.68 -0.61
C PHE A 73 2.42 -0.52 -1.61
N PHE A 74 1.32 -0.09 -2.24
CA PHE A 74 1.34 1.10 -3.10
C PHE A 74 1.69 2.39 -2.34
N VAL A 75 1.17 2.56 -1.12
CA VAL A 75 1.54 3.69 -0.26
C VAL A 75 3.00 3.61 0.16
N MET A 76 3.53 2.41 0.42
CA MET A 76 4.94 2.22 0.75
C MET A 76 5.86 2.60 -0.42
N ILE A 77 5.48 2.26 -1.66
CA ILE A 77 6.20 2.68 -2.88
C ILE A 77 6.21 4.21 -2.98
N ALA A 78 5.04 4.85 -2.89
CA ALA A 78 4.91 6.30 -2.99
C ALA A 78 5.65 7.02 -1.84
N GLY A 79 5.51 6.53 -0.60
CA GLY A 79 6.18 7.06 0.58
C GLY A 79 7.70 6.92 0.49
N GLY A 80 8.20 5.78 0.00
CA GLY A 80 9.62 5.56 -0.26
C GLY A 80 10.18 6.58 -1.26
N MET A 81 9.48 6.85 -2.36
CA MET A 81 9.88 7.87 -3.34
C MET A 81 9.91 9.27 -2.75
N VAL A 82 8.94 9.63 -1.92
CA VAL A 82 8.91 10.94 -1.22
C VAL A 82 10.08 11.07 -0.23
N ILE A 83 10.46 9.99 0.45
CA ILE A 83 11.62 9.97 1.34
C ILE A 83 12.93 10.17 0.55
N VAL A 84 13.04 9.55 -0.64
CA VAL A 84 14.19 9.78 -1.53
C VAL A 84 14.24 11.23 -2.00
N ASP A 85 13.13 11.80 -2.46
CA ASP A 85 13.05 13.20 -2.86
C ASP A 85 13.47 14.14 -1.71
N LYS A 86 13.01 13.84 -0.48
CA LYS A 86 13.43 14.58 0.70
C LYS A 86 14.94 14.53 0.90
N SER A 87 15.59 13.38 0.68
CA SER A 87 17.04 13.22 0.82
C SER A 87 17.84 14.07 -0.18
N ILE A 88 17.30 14.31 -1.38
CA ILE A 88 17.92 15.16 -2.41
C ILE A 88 17.89 16.63 -1.97
N SER A 89 16.82 17.05 -1.30
CA SER A 89 16.68 18.42 -0.77
C SER A 89 17.55 18.72 0.47
N MET A 90 18.25 17.72 1.03
CA MET A 90 19.07 17.88 2.24
C MET A 90 20.50 18.36 1.90
N THR A 91 21.08 19.12 2.83
CA THR A 91 22.45 19.63 2.68
C THR A 91 23.46 18.49 2.81
N GLU A 92 24.60 18.56 2.11
CA GLU A 92 25.64 17.51 2.18
C GLU A 92 26.23 17.31 3.58
N ALA A 93 26.15 18.33 4.45
CA ALA A 93 26.59 18.23 5.83
C ALA A 93 25.64 17.40 6.73
N ASP A 94 24.42 17.12 6.26
CA ASP A 94 23.43 16.39 7.04
C ASP A 94 23.76 14.89 7.09
N ARG A 95 24.25 14.41 8.23
CA ARG A 95 24.56 12.98 8.47
C ARG A 95 23.37 12.03 8.24
N LYS A 96 22.15 12.54 8.27
CA LYS A 96 20.91 11.77 8.03
C LYS A 96 20.62 11.56 6.55
N LYS A 97 21.19 12.36 5.65
CA LYS A 97 20.98 12.27 4.20
C LYS A 97 21.15 10.84 3.63
N PRO A 98 22.24 10.10 3.90
CA PRO A 98 22.40 8.75 3.39
C PRO A 98 21.34 7.78 3.92
N LEU A 99 20.88 7.96 5.18
CA LEU A 99 19.82 7.13 5.76
C LEU A 99 18.48 7.33 5.04
N PHE A 100 18.11 8.57 4.75
CA PHE A 100 16.88 8.87 4.01
C PHE A 100 16.97 8.36 2.57
N ALA A 101 18.10 8.57 1.89
CA ALA A 101 18.30 8.08 0.53
C ALA A 101 18.18 6.54 0.45
N VAL A 102 18.95 5.81 1.27
CA VAL A 102 18.95 4.34 1.27
C VAL A 102 17.62 3.80 1.77
N GLY A 103 17.07 4.36 2.86
CA GLY A 103 15.79 3.93 3.42
C GLY A 103 14.63 4.08 2.44
N GLY A 104 14.57 5.21 1.72
CA GLY A 104 13.56 5.44 0.69
C GLY A 104 13.67 4.48 -0.49
N VAL A 105 14.90 4.21 -0.97
CA VAL A 105 15.15 3.24 -2.04
C VAL A 105 14.76 1.82 -1.60
N VAL A 106 15.13 1.41 -0.39
CA VAL A 106 14.77 0.08 0.16
C VAL A 106 13.26 -0.06 0.30
N ALA A 107 12.58 0.93 0.87
CA ALA A 107 11.13 0.91 1.02
C ALA A 107 10.41 0.82 -0.33
N THR A 108 10.84 1.61 -1.31
CA THR A 108 10.28 1.61 -2.67
C THR A 108 10.50 0.25 -3.35
N SER A 109 11.73 -0.27 -3.29
CA SER A 109 12.09 -1.54 -3.92
C SER A 109 11.33 -2.72 -3.29
N PHE A 110 11.20 -2.72 -1.96
CA PHE A 110 10.44 -3.73 -1.24
C PHE A 110 8.96 -3.69 -1.61
N GLY A 111 8.36 -2.49 -1.66
CA GLY A 111 6.97 -2.32 -2.09
C GLY A 111 6.73 -2.82 -3.52
N LEU A 112 7.62 -2.48 -4.46
CA LEU A 112 7.55 -2.96 -5.84
C LEU A 112 7.65 -4.48 -5.94
N LEU A 113 8.56 -5.09 -5.18
CA LEU A 113 8.74 -6.54 -5.12
C LEU A 113 7.50 -7.25 -4.54
N MET A 114 6.86 -6.67 -3.52
CA MET A 114 5.61 -7.21 -2.96
C MET A 114 4.44 -7.10 -3.94
N ILE A 115 4.29 -5.98 -4.65
CA ILE A 115 3.28 -5.83 -5.71
C ILE A 115 3.55 -6.79 -6.87
N TYR A 116 4.81 -7.01 -7.21
CA TYR A 116 5.17 -8.00 -8.23
C TYR A 116 4.77 -9.42 -7.81
N PHE A 117 5.08 -9.83 -6.57
CA PHE A 117 4.64 -11.14 -6.07
C PHE A 117 3.12 -11.26 -6.00
N PHE A 118 2.45 -10.19 -5.60
CA PHE A 118 1.00 -10.12 -5.62
C PHE A 118 0.43 -10.32 -7.04
N ALA A 119 0.93 -9.57 -8.03
CA ALA A 119 0.49 -9.69 -9.42
C ALA A 119 0.79 -11.08 -9.98
N LYS A 120 1.96 -11.64 -9.69
CA LYS A 120 2.35 -13.00 -10.09
C LYS A 120 1.43 -14.06 -9.50
N THR A 121 1.12 -13.97 -8.21
CA THR A 121 0.25 -14.96 -7.54
C THR A 121 -1.21 -14.86 -7.98
N LYS A 122 -1.71 -13.64 -8.28
CA LYS A 122 -3.09 -13.43 -8.74
C LYS A 122 -3.31 -13.79 -10.21
N PHE A 123 -2.42 -13.33 -11.09
CA PHE A 123 -2.60 -13.38 -12.54
C PHE A 123 -1.78 -14.47 -13.25
N GLY A 124 -0.76 -15.03 -12.59
CA GLY A 124 0.00 -16.15 -13.12
C GLY A 124 1.00 -15.81 -14.24
N PHE A 125 1.43 -14.54 -14.35
CA PHE A 125 2.53 -14.13 -15.22
C PHE A 125 3.90 -14.58 -14.70
#